data_AF-A0A924A8T1-F1
#
_entry.id   AF-A0A924A8T1-F1
#
_cell.length_a   1.000
_cell.length_b   1.000
_cell.length_c   1.000
_cell.angle_alpha   90.00
_cell.angle_beta   90.00
_cell.angle_gamma   90.00
#
_symmetry.space_group_name_H-M   'P 1'
#
loop_
_entity.id
_entity.type
_entity.pdbx_description
1 polymer ?
#
loop_
_entity_poly.entity_id
_entity_poly.type
_entity_poly.pdbx_seq_one_letter_code
_entity_poly.pdbx_strand_id
1 'polypeptide(L)'
;FAGEVNLIRNHLALKKRKLYIWGDRLIDGHATKVGEWEGSYNNTQDAVNLIAKDVMICDWHYDKAEPMPAYFASKGLSVITCTWRTPDVATAQVKDMVQYRKAAKPATKKLYQGMMMTVWTGTEPFLDEYYALKDSTAGTEKTQANTFKSMTATIDSIGGTR
;
A
#
# COMPACT_ATOMS: atom_id res chain seq x y z
N PHE A 1 -20.56 -2.88 -6.97
CA PHE A 1 -19.11 -2.59 -6.85
C PHE A 1 -18.26 -3.48 -7.77
N ALA A 2 -18.13 -4.79 -7.53
CA ALA A 2 -17.23 -5.66 -8.30
C ALA A 2 -17.43 -5.62 -9.83
N GLY A 3 -18.69 -5.58 -10.28
CA GLY A 3 -19.02 -5.47 -11.70
C GLY A 3 -18.43 -4.22 -12.36
N GLU A 4 -18.44 -3.08 -11.66
CA GLU A 4 -17.89 -1.81 -12.16
C GLU A 4 -16.36 -1.87 -12.26
N VAL A 5 -15.70 -2.40 -11.23
CA VAL A 5 -14.24 -2.63 -11.25
C VAL A 5 -13.86 -3.50 -12.45
N ASN A 6 -14.59 -4.57 -12.69
CA ASN A 6 -14.35 -5.47 -13.82
C ASN A 6 -14.63 -4.80 -15.18
N LEU A 7 -15.68 -3.97 -15.28
CA LEU A 7 -16.00 -3.22 -16.49
C LEU A 7 -14.87 -2.24 -16.84
N ILE A 8 -14.40 -1.46 -15.88
CA ILE A 8 -13.28 -0.52 -16.06
C ILE A 8 -12.00 -1.28 -16.40
N ARG A 9 -11.69 -2.36 -15.66
CA ARG A 9 -10.53 -3.21 -15.94
C ARG A 9 -10.56 -3.76 -17.37
N ASN A 10 -11.71 -4.23 -17.82
CA ASN A 10 -11.88 -4.76 -19.17
C ASN A 10 -11.67 -3.69 -20.24
N HIS A 11 -12.19 -2.49 -20.02
CA HIS A 11 -11.96 -1.35 -20.91
C HIS A 11 -10.48 -0.99 -21.01
N LEU A 12 -9.76 -0.95 -19.88
CA LEU A 12 -8.31 -0.67 -19.85
C LEU A 12 -7.49 -1.77 -20.54
N ALA A 13 -7.90 -3.03 -20.40
CA ALA A 13 -7.23 -4.17 -21.02
C ALA A 13 -7.22 -4.10 -22.56
N LEU A 14 -8.23 -3.47 -23.18
CA LEU A 14 -8.24 -3.22 -24.63
C LEU A 14 -7.02 -2.42 -25.11
N LYS A 15 -6.45 -1.61 -24.23
CA LYS A 15 -5.24 -0.80 -24.49
C LYS A 15 -4.00 -1.35 -23.79
N LYS A 16 -4.02 -2.62 -23.35
CA LYS A 16 -2.94 -3.28 -22.59
C LYS A 16 -2.54 -2.50 -21.32
N ARG A 17 -3.51 -1.86 -20.65
CA ARG A 17 -3.32 -1.12 -19.41
C ARG A 17 -3.82 -1.94 -18.22
N LYS A 18 -3.10 -1.88 -17.11
CA LYS A 18 -3.47 -2.53 -15.85
C LYS A 18 -4.24 -1.56 -14.97
N LEU A 19 -5.33 -2.03 -14.36
CA LEU A 19 -6.11 -1.23 -13.40
C LEU A 19 -5.46 -1.29 -12.00
N TYR A 20 -5.33 -0.13 -11.38
CA TYR A 20 -4.90 0.05 -9.99
C TYR A 20 -6.04 0.73 -9.25
N ILE A 21 -6.38 0.22 -8.07
CA ILE A 21 -7.44 0.79 -7.21
C ILE A 21 -6.99 0.83 -5.76
N TRP A 22 -7.58 1.72 -4.97
CA TRP A 22 -7.49 1.63 -3.51
C TRP A 22 -8.20 0.36 -2.99
N GLY A 23 -7.61 -0.27 -1.98
CA GLY A 23 -8.08 -1.55 -1.44
C GLY A 23 -9.18 -1.47 -0.38
N ASP A 24 -9.46 -0.28 0.16
CA ASP A 24 -10.30 -0.06 1.34
C ASP A 24 -11.71 -0.66 1.19
N ARG A 25 -12.34 -0.52 0.02
CA ARG A 25 -13.69 -1.09 -0.22
C ARG A 25 -13.71 -2.63 -0.33
N LEU A 26 -12.56 -3.31 -0.29
CA LEU A 26 -12.42 -4.76 -0.39
C LEU A 26 -12.12 -5.44 0.98
N ILE A 27 -12.00 -4.64 2.04
CA ILE A 27 -11.73 -5.09 3.41
C ILE A 27 -13.04 -5.04 4.20
N ASP A 28 -13.33 -6.07 4.99
CA ASP A 28 -14.45 -6.03 5.92
C ASP A 28 -14.08 -5.17 7.14
N GLY A 29 -14.53 -3.92 7.16
CA GLY A 29 -14.21 -2.98 8.23
C GLY A 29 -14.76 -3.42 9.59
N HIS A 30 -15.90 -4.10 9.61
CA HIS A 30 -16.50 -4.59 10.87
C HIS A 30 -15.70 -5.76 11.45
N ALA A 31 -15.22 -6.68 10.62
CA ALA A 31 -14.47 -7.85 11.05
C ALA A 31 -13.02 -7.51 11.41
N THR A 32 -12.35 -6.67 10.63
CA THR A 32 -10.93 -6.32 10.86
C THR A 32 -10.75 -5.16 11.84
N LYS A 33 -11.82 -4.39 12.11
CA LYS A 33 -11.81 -3.17 12.94
C LYS A 33 -10.95 -2.04 12.37
N VAL A 34 -10.59 -2.09 11.08
CA VAL A 34 -10.05 -0.91 10.40
C VAL A 34 -11.14 0.16 10.28
N GLY A 35 -10.74 1.44 10.23
CA GLY A 35 -11.68 2.55 10.20
C GLY A 35 -12.57 2.57 8.95
N GLU A 36 -13.67 3.33 8.97
CA GLU A 36 -14.63 3.43 7.85
C GLU A 36 -14.03 3.93 6.53
N TRP A 37 -12.89 4.60 6.62
CA TRP A 37 -12.11 5.07 5.48
C TRP A 37 -11.22 3.97 4.91
N GLU A 38 -10.69 3.09 5.75
CA GLU A 38 -9.74 2.03 5.41
C GLU A 38 -10.43 0.67 5.14
N GLY A 39 -11.74 0.57 5.37
CA GLY A 39 -12.53 -0.65 5.21
C GLY A 39 -13.95 -0.39 4.73
N SER A 40 -14.59 -1.42 4.18
CA SER A 40 -16.00 -1.40 3.85
C SER A 40 -16.87 -1.53 5.09
N TYR A 41 -17.75 -0.54 5.26
CA TYR A 41 -18.88 -0.56 6.19
C TYR A 41 -20.22 -0.54 5.42
N ASN A 42 -20.15 -0.75 4.10
CA ASN A 42 -21.27 -0.66 3.16
C ASN A 42 -21.40 -1.91 2.28
N ASN A 43 -20.95 -3.07 2.78
CA ASN A 43 -21.13 -4.39 2.17
C ASN A 43 -20.46 -4.58 0.80
N THR A 44 -19.28 -3.98 0.59
CA THR A 44 -18.51 -4.15 -0.65
C THR A 44 -17.33 -5.12 -0.52
N GLN A 45 -16.98 -5.55 0.69
CA GLN A 45 -15.82 -6.39 1.00
C GLN A 45 -15.76 -7.69 0.18
N ASP A 46 -16.91 -8.31 -0.10
CA ASP A 46 -16.98 -9.58 -0.85
C ASP A 46 -16.51 -9.44 -2.30
N ALA A 47 -16.44 -8.20 -2.83
CA ALA A 47 -15.90 -7.91 -4.14
C ALA A 47 -14.45 -8.40 -4.29
N VAL A 48 -13.68 -8.55 -3.21
CA VAL A 48 -12.31 -9.10 -3.25
C VAL A 48 -12.25 -10.48 -3.92
N ASN A 49 -13.34 -11.26 -3.79
CA ASN A 49 -13.44 -12.60 -4.36
C ASN A 49 -13.92 -12.54 -5.83
N LEU A 50 -14.55 -11.44 -6.25
CA LEU A 50 -15.27 -11.30 -7.52
C LEU A 50 -14.54 -10.48 -8.59
N ILE A 51 -13.59 -9.62 -8.20
CA ILE A 51 -12.82 -8.81 -9.14
C ILE A 51 -11.75 -9.64 -9.87
N ALA A 52 -11.39 -9.21 -11.07
CA ALA A 52 -10.31 -9.80 -11.85
C ALA A 52 -8.98 -9.78 -11.08
N LYS A 53 -8.27 -10.91 -11.08
CA LYS A 53 -7.08 -11.12 -10.23
C LYS A 53 -5.83 -10.38 -10.70
N ASP A 54 -5.89 -9.77 -11.89
CA ASP A 54 -4.85 -8.89 -12.40
C ASP A 54 -5.07 -7.41 -12.05
N VAL A 55 -6.12 -7.07 -11.30
CA VAL A 55 -6.24 -5.74 -10.66
C VAL A 55 -5.14 -5.60 -9.61
N MET A 56 -4.43 -4.46 -9.62
CA MET A 56 -3.49 -4.11 -8.56
C MET A 56 -4.23 -3.40 -7.42
N ILE A 57 -3.98 -3.84 -6.20
CA ILE A 57 -4.48 -3.20 -4.99
C ILE A 57 -3.42 -2.27 -4.43
N CYS A 58 -3.79 -0.99 -4.25
CA CYS A 58 -3.06 -0.01 -3.48
C CYS A 58 -3.65 -0.03 -2.06
N ASP A 59 -3.00 -0.75 -1.16
CA ASP A 59 -3.45 -0.98 0.21
C ASP A 59 -2.89 0.09 1.14
N TRP A 60 -3.74 0.91 1.76
CA TRP A 60 -3.31 2.06 2.54
C TRP A 60 -3.82 1.97 3.98
N HIS A 61 -2.91 2.19 4.93
CA HIS A 61 -3.19 2.24 6.37
C HIS A 61 -2.19 3.20 7.00
N TYR A 62 -2.63 4.35 7.50
CA TYR A 62 -1.71 5.45 7.88
C TYR A 62 -1.42 5.53 9.37
N ASP A 63 -2.29 4.96 10.20
CA ASP A 63 -2.16 4.97 11.66
C ASP A 63 -1.46 3.71 12.18
N LYS A 64 -1.52 2.60 11.45
CA LYS A 64 -0.94 1.32 11.84
C LYS A 64 -0.56 0.46 10.62
N ALA A 65 0.47 -0.37 10.79
CA ALA A 65 0.83 -1.40 9.81
C ALA A 65 -0.15 -2.58 9.92
N GLU A 66 -1.28 -2.50 9.22
CA GLU A 66 -2.24 -3.60 9.17
C GLU A 66 -1.76 -4.72 8.24
N PRO A 67 -2.02 -6.00 8.55
CA PRO A 67 -1.57 -7.14 7.74
C PRO A 67 -2.43 -7.36 6.47
N MET A 68 -3.11 -6.33 5.98
CA MET A 68 -3.98 -6.39 4.80
C MET A 68 -3.26 -6.77 3.50
N PRO A 69 -1.95 -6.49 3.28
CA PRO A 69 -1.25 -7.00 2.11
C PRO A 69 -1.26 -8.53 2.04
N ALA A 70 -1.10 -9.20 3.18
CA ALA A 70 -1.17 -10.65 3.25
C ALA A 70 -2.59 -11.16 2.95
N TYR A 71 -3.62 -10.45 3.42
CA TYR A 71 -5.01 -10.72 3.07
C TYR A 71 -5.25 -10.65 1.56
N PHE A 72 -4.86 -9.56 0.89
CA PHE A 72 -5.03 -9.43 -0.57
C PHE A 72 -4.27 -10.50 -1.36
N ALA A 73 -3.03 -10.79 -0.98
CA ALA A 73 -2.25 -11.84 -1.60
C ALA A 73 -2.90 -13.23 -1.41
N SER A 74 -3.51 -13.50 -0.25
CA SER A 74 -4.27 -14.73 0.00
C SER A 74 -5.51 -14.86 -0.91
N LYS A 75 -6.07 -13.73 -1.34
CA LYS A 75 -7.19 -13.65 -2.30
C LYS A 75 -6.74 -13.69 -3.77
N GLY A 76 -5.45 -13.88 -4.01
CA GLY A 76 -4.85 -13.98 -5.35
C GLY A 76 -4.64 -12.64 -6.04
N LEU A 77 -4.74 -11.52 -5.32
CA LEU A 77 -4.58 -10.17 -5.86
C LEU A 77 -3.15 -9.68 -5.65
N SER A 78 -2.64 -8.94 -6.63
CA SER A 78 -1.37 -8.22 -6.46
C SER A 78 -1.59 -6.98 -5.61
N VAL A 79 -0.66 -6.68 -4.70
CA VAL A 79 -0.79 -5.59 -3.72
C VAL A 79 0.49 -4.78 -3.57
N ILE A 80 0.34 -3.47 -3.48
CA ILE A 80 1.36 -2.51 -3.06
C ILE A 80 0.90 -1.90 -1.76
N THR A 81 1.78 -1.81 -0.76
CA THR A 81 1.47 -1.10 0.49
C THR A 81 1.75 0.39 0.34
N CYS A 82 0.76 1.21 0.66
CA CYS A 82 0.74 2.65 0.49
C CYS A 82 0.88 3.33 1.86
N THR A 83 1.96 4.08 2.04
CA THR A 83 2.24 4.80 3.29
C THR A 83 2.05 6.31 3.11
N TRP A 84 2.00 7.07 4.21
CA TRP A 84 1.82 8.52 4.21
C TRP A 84 2.79 9.27 5.12
N ARG A 85 2.37 9.70 6.32
CA ARG A 85 3.10 10.72 7.10
C ARG A 85 3.58 10.29 8.47
N THR A 86 3.55 8.99 8.77
CA THR A 86 4.02 8.46 10.05
C THR A 86 5.26 7.58 9.80
N PRO A 87 6.48 8.05 10.14
CA PRO A 87 7.72 7.33 9.85
C PRO A 87 7.74 5.88 10.36
N ASP A 88 7.34 5.69 11.63
CA ASP A 88 7.36 4.36 12.26
C ASP A 88 6.40 3.37 11.58
N VAL A 89 5.23 3.87 11.13
CA VAL A 89 4.25 3.04 10.39
C VAL A 89 4.83 2.63 9.03
N ALA A 90 5.47 3.55 8.31
CA ALA A 90 6.11 3.23 7.04
C ALA A 90 7.24 2.21 7.21
N THR A 91 8.11 2.40 8.20
CA THR A 91 9.19 1.44 8.51
C THR A 91 8.62 0.07 8.88
N ALA A 92 7.56 0.00 9.68
CA ALA A 92 6.89 -1.25 9.99
C ALA A 92 6.30 -1.92 8.74
N GLN A 93 5.59 -1.17 7.89
CA GLN A 93 5.02 -1.67 6.63
C GLN A 93 6.09 -2.20 5.65
N VAL A 94 7.25 -1.53 5.55
CA VAL A 94 8.39 -2.03 4.77
C VAL A 94 8.87 -3.39 5.30
N LYS A 95 9.06 -3.50 6.62
CA LYS A 95 9.49 -4.74 7.26
C LYS A 95 8.48 -5.86 7.01
N ASP A 96 7.19 -5.59 7.19
CA ASP A 96 6.11 -6.54 6.95
C ASP A 96 6.09 -7.01 5.50
N MET A 97 6.16 -6.09 4.53
CA MET A 97 6.21 -6.42 3.10
C MET A 97 7.36 -7.38 2.77
N VAL A 98 8.54 -7.14 3.36
CA VAL A 98 9.71 -8.03 3.21
C VAL A 98 9.45 -9.40 3.85
N GLN A 99 8.90 -9.43 5.08
CA GLN A 99 8.58 -10.69 5.75
C GLN A 99 7.53 -11.50 4.99
N TYR A 100 6.46 -10.86 4.50
CA TYR A 100 5.45 -11.53 3.67
C TYR A 100 6.06 -12.11 2.40
N ARG A 101 6.92 -11.36 1.70
CA ARG A 101 7.64 -11.86 0.52
C ARG A 101 8.58 -13.01 0.83
N LYS A 102 9.23 -13.00 1.99
CA LYS A 102 10.15 -14.06 2.43
C LYS A 102 9.40 -15.35 2.79
N ALA A 103 8.27 -15.22 3.47
CA ALA A 103 7.45 -16.34 3.92
C ALA A 103 6.55 -16.93 2.82
N ALA A 104 6.27 -16.17 1.76
CA ALA A 104 5.38 -16.60 0.68
C ALA A 104 5.98 -17.70 -0.21
N LYS A 105 5.11 -18.65 -0.63
CA LYS A 105 5.43 -19.64 -1.67
C LYS A 105 5.71 -18.93 -3.02
N PRO A 106 6.47 -19.54 -3.95
CA PRO A 106 6.79 -18.90 -5.24
C PRO A 106 5.57 -18.36 -5.99
N ALA A 107 4.45 -19.08 -5.96
CA ALA A 107 3.21 -18.69 -6.64
C ALA A 107 2.57 -17.40 -6.09
N THR A 108 2.67 -17.14 -4.78
CA THR A 108 2.08 -15.95 -4.13
C THR A 108 3.09 -14.86 -3.84
N LYS A 109 4.39 -15.17 -3.80
CA LYS A 109 5.48 -14.21 -3.63
C LYS A 109 5.44 -13.07 -4.65
N LYS A 110 5.05 -13.39 -5.88
CA LYS A 110 4.88 -12.39 -6.97
C LYS A 110 3.72 -11.43 -6.75
N LEU A 111 2.81 -11.68 -5.81
CA LEU A 111 1.65 -10.81 -5.56
C LEU A 111 2.03 -9.60 -4.72
N TYR A 112 3.06 -9.70 -3.90
CA TYR A 112 3.57 -8.59 -3.10
C TYR A 112 4.45 -7.68 -3.95
N GLN A 113 3.99 -6.50 -4.34
CA GLN A 113 4.61 -5.66 -5.37
C GLN A 113 5.43 -4.49 -4.81
N GLY A 114 5.54 -4.37 -3.48
CA GLY A 114 6.42 -3.42 -2.81
C GLY A 114 5.66 -2.28 -2.13
N MET A 115 6.28 -1.10 -2.14
CA MET A 115 5.84 0.07 -1.37
C MET A 115 5.50 1.24 -2.30
N MET A 116 4.56 2.08 -1.89
CA MET A 116 4.25 3.37 -2.53
C MET A 116 4.12 4.44 -1.45
N MET A 117 4.88 5.52 -1.58
CA MET A 117 4.69 6.73 -0.77
C MET A 117 3.53 7.53 -1.35
N THR A 118 2.57 7.90 -0.52
CA THR A 118 1.53 8.88 -0.86
C THR A 118 1.87 10.23 -0.26
N VAL A 119 1.65 11.28 -1.04
CA VAL A 119 1.78 12.68 -0.62
C VAL A 119 0.46 13.35 -0.97
N TRP A 120 -0.19 13.93 0.03
CA TRP A 120 -1.51 14.57 -0.09
C TRP A 120 -1.42 16.10 -0.02
N THR A 121 -0.20 16.66 0.06
CA THR A 121 0.07 18.09 -0.12
C THR A 121 0.46 18.41 -1.55
N GLY A 122 0.54 19.71 -1.88
CA GLY A 122 1.16 20.15 -3.13
C GLY A 122 2.65 19.78 -3.21
N THR A 123 3.16 19.74 -4.44
CA THR A 123 4.57 19.40 -4.74
C THR A 123 5.56 20.34 -4.05
N GLU A 124 5.33 21.66 -4.15
CA GLU A 124 6.25 22.67 -3.58
C GLU A 124 6.37 22.55 -2.05
N PRO A 125 5.27 22.52 -1.25
CA PRO A 125 5.36 22.28 0.18
C PRO A 125 6.09 20.99 0.58
N PHE A 126 5.91 19.90 -0.20
CA PHE A 126 6.63 18.65 0.06
C PHE A 126 8.13 18.79 -0.19
N LEU A 127 8.53 19.45 -1.28
CA LEU A 127 9.94 19.65 -1.60
C LEU A 127 10.62 20.58 -0.62
N ASP A 128 9.95 21.66 -0.22
CA ASP A 128 10.43 22.57 0.81
C ASP A 128 10.71 21.82 2.12
N GLU A 129 9.74 21.01 2.56
CA GLU A 129 9.91 20.16 3.74
C GLU A 129 11.06 19.15 3.55
N TYR A 130 11.13 18.48 2.39
CA TYR A 130 12.13 17.47 2.10
C TYR A 130 13.57 18.00 2.11
N TYR A 131 13.80 19.17 1.52
CA TYR A 131 15.12 19.80 1.45
C TYR A 131 15.48 20.62 2.70
N ALA A 132 14.49 21.13 3.46
CA ALA A 132 14.74 21.78 4.74
C ALA A 132 15.23 20.80 5.81
N LEU A 133 14.82 19.54 5.73
CA LEU A 133 15.32 18.46 6.58
C LEU A 133 16.78 18.15 6.21
N LYS A 134 17.72 18.52 7.09
CA LYS A 134 19.16 18.21 6.93
C LYS A 134 19.39 16.72 6.70
N ASP A 135 20.40 16.39 5.87
CA ASP A 135 20.66 15.06 5.28
C ASP A 135 20.85 13.88 6.26
N SER A 136 20.90 14.10 7.58
CA SER A 136 21.33 13.08 8.54
C SER A 136 20.28 12.63 9.56
N THR A 137 19.05 13.12 9.54
CA THR A 137 18.01 12.66 10.47
C THR A 137 16.74 12.27 9.75
N ALA A 138 16.53 10.97 9.58
CA ALA A 138 15.17 10.42 9.63
C ALA A 138 14.58 10.86 10.98
N GLY A 139 13.79 11.93 10.97
CA GLY A 139 13.16 12.46 12.18
C GLY A 139 12.00 11.56 12.62
N THR A 140 11.70 11.56 13.92
CA THR A 140 10.50 10.92 14.46
C THR A 140 9.24 11.76 14.26
N GLU A 141 9.38 12.99 13.76
CA GLU A 141 8.26 13.87 13.48
C GLU A 141 7.37 13.30 12.37
N LYS A 142 6.06 13.37 12.58
CA LYS A 142 5.04 12.85 11.67
C LYS A 142 4.83 13.76 10.45
N THR A 143 5.82 13.75 9.57
CA THR A 143 5.80 14.49 8.31
C THR A 143 5.92 13.58 7.09
N GLN A 144 5.49 14.07 5.93
CA GLN A 144 5.55 13.29 4.69
C GLN A 144 7.00 13.11 4.25
N ALA A 145 7.82 14.15 4.33
CA ALA A 145 9.23 14.04 3.97
C ALA A 145 10.02 13.12 4.91
N ASN A 146 9.83 13.20 6.24
CA ASN A 146 10.48 12.27 7.18
C ASN A 146 10.03 10.83 6.94
N THR A 147 8.74 10.63 6.62
CA THR A 147 8.22 9.30 6.35
C THR A 147 8.81 8.72 5.07
N PHE A 148 8.92 9.53 4.01
CA PHE A 148 9.60 9.13 2.78
C PHE A 148 11.07 8.76 3.05
N LYS A 149 11.83 9.62 3.73
CA LYS A 149 13.25 9.36 4.08
C LYS A 149 13.40 8.10 4.94
N SER A 150 12.52 7.90 5.93
CA SER A 150 12.55 6.73 6.81
C SER A 150 12.19 5.45 6.06
N MET A 151 11.19 5.50 5.18
CA MET A 151 10.81 4.38 4.33
C MET A 151 11.97 3.97 3.41
N THR A 152 12.58 4.92 2.70
CA THR A 152 13.70 4.63 1.78
C THR A 152 14.92 4.14 2.53
N ALA A 153 15.30 4.77 3.65
CA ALA A 153 16.41 4.31 4.48
C ALA A 153 16.18 2.88 5.02
N THR A 154 14.93 2.56 5.41
CA THR A 154 14.57 1.21 5.84
C THR A 154 14.72 0.22 4.67
N ILE A 155 14.24 0.56 3.47
CA ILE A 155 14.41 -0.26 2.26
C ILE A 155 15.90 -0.49 1.97
N ASP A 156 16.73 0.55 2.01
CA ASP A 156 18.16 0.46 1.73
C ASP A 156 18.88 -0.41 2.76
N SER A 157 18.54 -0.26 4.05
CA SER A 157 19.12 -1.05 5.14
C SER A 157 18.81 -2.54 5.04
N ILE A 158 17.63 -2.90 4.52
CA ILE A 158 17.20 -4.30 4.35
C ILE A 158 17.74 -4.86 3.03
N GLY A 159 17.82 -4.03 1.99
CA GLY A 159 18.35 -4.42 0.69
C GLY A 159 19.81 -4.81 0.72
N GLY A 160 20.59 -4.20 1.63
CA GLY A 160 22.05 -4.23 1.56
C GLY A 160 22.51 -3.46 0.32
N THR A 161 23.57 -2.65 0.47
CA THR A 161 24.27 -1.97 -0.63
C THR A 161 24.26 -2.81 -1.90
N ARG A 162 23.60 -2.29 -2.94
CA ARG A 162 23.66 -2.83 -4.31
C ARG A 162 25.11 -2.95 -4.76
#